data_AF-A0AAN9SQD2-F1
#
_entry.id   AF-A0AAN9SQD2-F1
#
_cell.length_a   1.000
_cell.length_b   1.000
_cell.length_c   1.000
_cell.angle_alpha   90.00
_cell.angle_beta   90.00
_cell.angle_gamma   90.00
#
_symmetry.space_group_name_H-M   'P 1'
#
loop_
_entity.id
_entity.type
_entity.pdbx_description
1 polymer ?
#
loop_
_entity_poly.entity_id
_entity_poly.type
_entity_poly.pdbx_seq_one_letter_code
_entity_poly.pdbx_strand_id
1 'polypeptide(L)'
;MFSPKPFFINYPSIQCCNIEINKAISYGNIEDNALIASVNCLHLAKESTRESIWNLDKLHTSFPNCHPLRNPAPPQVSFLHFCLHHMRELITPCNSSRQKEGTVCQRDEMMKLAGYSLAISFAPISSNVVKNNRRFPVVIPHGNKCSSNLFSTRAYKEQFYEKPGVLARYHLPPWFSIAPMMDWTDHHYRTLARYISKHAWLYTEMLAAETIVHQKDNLDRFLAFSPDQHPIVLQIGGSNIENLAQATELANSYCYDEINLNCGCPSPKVAGHGCFGVSLMLNPKLVAEAMSAIAASTNVPISVKCRIGVDDHDSYDELCDFIYQVSSLSPTKHFIIHSRKALLNGISPAENRSIPPLKYEYFYGLLRDFPDLKFTINGGITSVGEISAAREAGAHGVMVGRAAYNNPWHVLGHVDSAIYGTPNSGLTRRQVLEKYLAYGDSVLGKYGRRPTVRDIVKPLLNLFHSEPGNGLWKRKADAALKNCTTIESFFEETLVAIPDSVLDSPVAEPPPGHGDLFANIRDLLPPPYSTREEAVTICA
;
A
#
# COMPACT_ATOMS: atom_id res chain seq x y z
N MET A 1 -48.40 -34.23 -2.89
CA MET A 1 -47.88 -34.70 -1.58
C MET A 1 -46.93 -35.87 -1.80
N PHE A 2 -46.06 -36.14 -0.83
CA PHE A 2 -44.94 -37.10 -0.84
C PHE A 2 -43.66 -36.64 -1.56
N SER A 3 -42.55 -36.66 -0.81
CA SER A 3 -41.19 -36.40 -1.28
C SER A 3 -40.42 -37.72 -1.43
N PRO A 4 -39.37 -37.75 -2.26
CA PRO A 4 -38.35 -38.79 -2.21
C PRO A 4 -37.23 -38.45 -1.20
N LYS A 5 -36.56 -39.49 -0.71
CA LYS A 5 -35.39 -39.43 0.20
C LYS A 5 -34.07 -39.34 -0.61
N PRO A 6 -32.99 -38.77 -0.06
CA PRO A 6 -31.66 -38.90 -0.64
C PRO A 6 -31.03 -40.27 -0.35
N PHE A 7 -30.20 -40.74 -1.29
CA PHE A 7 -29.35 -41.93 -1.12
C PHE A 7 -28.09 -41.58 -0.29
N PHE A 8 -27.65 -42.51 0.55
CA PHE A 8 -26.34 -42.49 1.19
C PHE A 8 -25.42 -43.53 0.53
N ILE A 9 -24.17 -43.16 0.26
CA ILE A 9 -23.08 -44.10 -0.07
C ILE A 9 -22.00 -43.93 1.00
N ASN A 10 -21.61 -45.05 1.62
CA ASN A 10 -20.62 -45.08 2.70
C ASN A 10 -19.18 -45.12 2.16
N TYR A 11 -18.30 -44.38 2.82
CA TYR A 11 -16.87 -44.72 2.92
C TYR A 11 -16.47 -44.74 4.41
N PRO A 12 -15.85 -45.82 4.92
CA PRO A 12 -15.43 -45.92 6.31
C PRO A 12 -14.03 -45.32 6.56
N SER A 13 -13.70 -45.12 7.85
CA SER A 13 -12.34 -44.99 8.43
C SER A 13 -11.84 -43.62 8.98
N ILE A 14 -12.71 -42.69 9.41
CA ILE A 14 -12.32 -41.62 10.36
C ILE A 14 -13.31 -41.48 11.54
N GLN A 15 -13.43 -42.52 12.37
CA GLN A 15 -14.31 -42.46 13.56
C GLN A 15 -13.73 -43.05 14.85
N CYS A 16 -12.53 -43.65 14.83
CA CYS A 16 -11.89 -44.19 16.04
C CYS A 16 -11.02 -43.17 16.81
N CYS A 17 -10.41 -42.17 16.15
CA CYS A 17 -9.52 -41.21 16.85
C CYS A 17 -10.24 -40.15 17.70
N ASN A 18 -11.52 -39.86 17.44
CA ASN A 18 -12.24 -38.78 18.12
C ASN A 18 -12.93 -39.18 19.45
N ILE A 19 -12.88 -40.47 19.82
CA ILE A 19 -13.58 -40.99 21.01
C ILE A 19 -12.67 -41.06 22.25
N GLU A 20 -11.36 -41.20 22.09
CA GLU A 20 -10.42 -41.24 23.24
C GLU A 20 -9.96 -39.85 23.69
N ILE A 21 -9.77 -38.89 22.77
CA ILE A 21 -9.37 -37.51 23.12
C ILE A 21 -10.42 -36.82 24.02
N ASN A 22 -11.70 -37.07 23.77
CA ASN A 22 -12.81 -36.48 24.54
C ASN A 22 -13.01 -37.11 25.94
N LYS A 23 -12.27 -38.17 26.31
CA LYS A 23 -12.27 -38.72 27.68
C LYS A 23 -11.09 -38.26 28.54
N ALA A 24 -10.06 -37.66 27.94
CA ALA A 24 -8.85 -37.22 28.66
C ALA A 24 -8.90 -35.76 29.17
N ILE A 25 -9.98 -35.01 28.89
CA ILE A 25 -10.16 -33.60 29.33
C ILE A 25 -10.96 -33.53 30.65
N SER A 26 -11.45 -34.67 31.16
CA SER A 26 -11.91 -34.80 32.54
C SER A 26 -10.78 -35.36 33.40
N TYR A 27 -10.55 -34.74 34.57
CA TYR A 27 -9.44 -34.97 35.52
C TYR A 27 -8.10 -34.35 35.11
N GLY A 28 -7.70 -33.33 35.87
CA GLY A 28 -6.49 -32.58 35.61
C GLY A 28 -5.23 -33.22 36.19
N ASN A 29 -4.18 -33.29 35.37
CA ASN A 29 -2.81 -32.91 35.71
C ASN A 29 -2.05 -32.79 34.39
N ILE A 30 -1.54 -31.59 34.08
CA ILE A 30 -0.81 -31.31 32.84
C ILE A 30 0.66 -31.14 33.18
N GLU A 31 1.35 -32.28 33.23
CA GLU A 31 2.77 -32.47 32.95
C GLU A 31 2.97 -33.99 32.75
N ASP A 32 3.84 -34.39 31.81
CA ASP A 32 4.17 -35.76 31.32
C ASP A 32 3.45 -36.35 30.09
N ASN A 33 2.15 -36.14 29.84
CA ASN A 33 1.48 -36.83 28.71
C ASN A 33 1.76 -36.28 27.28
N ALA A 34 2.43 -35.13 27.15
CA ALA A 34 2.77 -34.56 25.83
C ALA A 34 3.93 -35.29 25.13
N LEU A 35 4.79 -35.99 25.89
CA LEU A 35 6.01 -36.60 25.35
C LEU A 35 5.72 -37.93 24.62
N ILE A 36 4.69 -38.67 25.04
CA ILE A 36 4.36 -40.00 24.50
C ILE A 36 3.63 -39.92 23.15
N ALA A 37 2.74 -38.95 22.96
CA ALA A 37 2.06 -38.73 21.67
C ALA A 37 3.04 -38.31 20.56
N SER A 38 4.10 -37.58 20.91
CA SER A 38 5.10 -37.05 19.99
C SER A 38 6.00 -38.13 19.35
N VAL A 39 6.21 -39.25 20.04
CA VAL A 39 7.10 -40.34 19.58
C VAL A 39 6.42 -41.26 18.57
N ASN A 40 5.11 -41.52 18.71
CA ASN A 40 4.39 -42.45 17.83
C ASN A 40 4.14 -41.87 16.41
N CYS A 41 3.89 -40.57 16.27
CA CYS A 41 3.79 -39.93 14.94
C CYS A 41 5.12 -39.95 14.16
N LEU A 42 6.28 -39.94 14.85
CA LEU A 42 7.59 -40.00 14.20
C LEU A 42 7.97 -41.40 13.70
N HIS A 43 7.30 -42.46 14.17
CA HIS A 43 7.53 -43.83 13.69
C HIS A 43 6.77 -44.09 12.39
N LEU A 44 5.48 -43.71 12.32
CA LEU A 44 4.64 -43.90 11.13
C LEU A 44 5.13 -43.09 9.90
N ALA A 45 5.75 -41.92 10.11
CA ALA A 45 6.35 -41.14 9.03
C ALA A 45 7.62 -41.78 8.41
N LYS A 46 8.27 -42.74 9.09
CA LYS A 46 9.50 -43.41 8.61
C LYS A 46 9.26 -44.70 7.83
N GLU A 47 8.05 -45.26 7.86
CA GLU A 47 7.71 -46.44 7.05
C GLU A 47 7.18 -46.04 5.67
N SER A 48 6.50 -44.90 5.55
CA SER A 48 5.99 -44.35 4.27
C SER A 48 7.07 -43.94 3.25
N THR A 49 8.35 -43.88 3.63
CA THR A 49 9.48 -43.49 2.75
C THR A 49 10.42 -44.65 2.39
N ARG A 50 9.99 -45.90 2.64
CA ARG A 50 10.77 -47.11 2.29
C ARG A 50 10.21 -47.97 1.15
N GLU A 51 9.03 -47.65 0.61
CA GLU A 51 8.40 -48.42 -0.49
C GLU A 51 8.50 -47.79 -1.89
N SER A 52 9.11 -46.61 -2.04
CA SER A 52 9.25 -45.92 -3.34
C SER A 52 10.63 -46.06 -4.00
N ILE A 53 11.44 -47.05 -3.59
CA ILE A 53 12.74 -47.39 -4.22
C ILE A 53 12.75 -48.88 -4.63
N TRP A 54 11.80 -49.31 -5.47
CA TRP A 54 11.82 -50.58 -6.21
C TRP A 54 10.87 -50.54 -7.42
N ASN A 55 11.26 -49.83 -8.50
CA ASN A 55 10.80 -50.09 -9.88
C ASN A 55 11.48 -49.17 -10.90
N LEU A 56 12.73 -49.48 -11.27
CA LEU A 56 13.37 -48.91 -12.46
C LEU A 56 14.51 -49.84 -12.95
N ASP A 57 14.18 -51.13 -13.11
CA ASP A 57 15.14 -52.13 -13.62
C ASP A 57 14.41 -53.27 -14.35
N LYS A 58 14.08 -53.05 -15.64
CA LYS A 58 13.80 -54.05 -16.68
C LYS A 58 13.37 -53.37 -17.98
N LEU A 59 14.30 -53.21 -18.93
CA LEU A 59 14.09 -53.38 -20.38
C LEU A 59 15.43 -53.25 -21.10
N HIS A 60 15.98 -54.38 -21.55
CA HIS A 60 17.18 -54.44 -22.38
C HIS A 60 17.03 -55.56 -23.43
N THR A 61 17.87 -55.51 -24.48
CA THR A 61 17.80 -56.24 -25.77
C THR A 61 16.70 -55.70 -26.72
N SER A 62 16.95 -55.44 -28.01
CA SER A 62 17.91 -56.09 -28.93
C SER A 62 18.43 -55.22 -30.12
N PHE A 63 19.78 -55.09 -30.25
CA PHE A 63 20.63 -55.02 -31.48
C PHE A 63 20.45 -53.89 -32.56
N PRO A 64 21.43 -53.60 -33.47
CA PRO A 64 22.85 -53.24 -33.23
C PRO A 64 23.49 -52.17 -34.20
N ASN A 65 24.81 -51.90 -34.03
CA ASN A 65 25.79 -51.27 -34.98
C ASN A 65 25.71 -49.72 -35.19
N CYS A 66 26.81 -48.95 -35.37
CA CYS A 66 28.26 -49.22 -35.28
C CYS A 66 29.13 -47.93 -35.09
N HIS A 67 30.17 -48.04 -34.24
CA HIS A 67 31.47 -47.32 -34.19
C HIS A 67 31.63 -45.78 -33.93
N PRO A 68 32.79 -45.35 -33.35
CA PRO A 68 32.93 -44.05 -32.64
C PRO A 68 34.11 -43.14 -33.06
N LEU A 69 34.13 -41.87 -32.62
CA LEU A 69 35.35 -41.04 -32.59
C LEU A 69 35.50 -40.13 -31.34
N ARG A 70 36.44 -40.56 -30.49
CA ARG A 70 37.41 -39.82 -29.62
C ARG A 70 37.17 -38.34 -29.20
N ASN A 71 37.11 -38.18 -27.87
CA ASN A 71 37.73 -37.15 -26.97
C ASN A 71 38.99 -36.39 -27.49
N PRO A 72 39.45 -35.28 -26.84
CA PRO A 72 39.05 -34.72 -25.52
C PRO A 72 38.85 -33.17 -25.44
N ALA A 73 38.56 -32.66 -24.23
CA ALA A 73 38.68 -31.25 -23.80
C ALA A 73 39.97 -31.03 -22.95
N PRO A 74 40.19 -29.91 -22.21
CA PRO A 74 40.05 -28.45 -22.45
C PRO A 74 41.46 -27.76 -22.41
N PRO A 75 41.68 -26.45 -22.10
CA PRO A 75 41.56 -25.91 -20.72
C PRO A 75 41.14 -24.41 -20.58
N GLN A 76 41.05 -23.96 -19.32
CA GLN A 76 40.76 -22.58 -18.88
C GLN A 76 41.99 -21.64 -18.97
N VAL A 77 41.78 -20.32 -19.11
CA VAL A 77 42.68 -19.27 -18.56
C VAL A 77 41.85 -18.05 -18.12
N SER A 78 42.15 -17.51 -16.94
CA SER A 78 41.65 -16.23 -16.40
C SER A 78 42.63 -15.09 -16.68
N PHE A 79 42.18 -13.84 -16.80
CA PHE A 79 43.02 -12.68 -16.47
C PHE A 79 42.21 -11.42 -16.11
N LEU A 80 42.82 -10.57 -15.29
CA LEU A 80 42.24 -9.37 -14.68
C LEU A 80 43.09 -8.13 -15.06
N HIS A 81 42.43 -6.97 -15.15
CA HIS A 81 42.98 -5.60 -14.91
C HIS A 81 43.65 -4.79 -16.06
N PHE A 82 43.56 -3.45 -15.88
CA PHE A 82 44.04 -2.32 -16.70
C PHE A 82 43.27 -2.05 -18.03
N CYS A 83 42.95 -0.80 -18.42
CA CYS A 83 43.45 0.51 -17.98
C CYS A 83 42.38 1.64 -18.00
N LEU A 84 42.66 2.75 -17.32
CA LEU A 84 41.90 4.02 -17.33
C LEU A 84 42.39 4.97 -18.46
N HIS A 85 41.57 6.01 -18.71
CA HIS A 85 41.91 7.42 -19.05
C HIS A 85 41.45 8.00 -20.41
N HIS A 86 41.06 9.29 -20.36
CA HIS A 86 40.56 10.19 -21.44
C HIS A 86 39.06 10.02 -21.81
N MET A 87 38.21 11.06 -21.89
CA MET A 87 38.40 12.53 -21.83
C MET A 87 37.36 13.27 -20.96
N ARG A 88 37.81 14.32 -20.24
CA ARG A 88 37.09 15.61 -20.06
C ARG A 88 37.46 16.48 -21.28
N GLU A 89 36.72 17.47 -21.78
CA GLU A 89 35.68 18.36 -21.23
C GLU A 89 34.95 19.03 -22.43
N LEU A 90 33.80 19.71 -22.22
CA LEU A 90 33.23 20.85 -23.00
C LEU A 90 31.68 20.84 -23.07
N ILE A 91 30.99 21.47 -22.11
CA ILE A 91 29.74 22.20 -22.36
C ILE A 91 29.69 23.44 -21.45
N THR A 92 29.74 24.63 -22.05
CA THR A 92 29.39 25.91 -21.40
C THR A 92 27.88 26.19 -21.52
N PRO A 93 27.26 26.88 -20.54
CA PRO A 93 25.83 27.19 -20.61
C PRO A 93 25.56 28.42 -21.50
N CYS A 94 24.58 28.30 -22.40
CA CYS A 94 24.17 29.39 -23.27
C CYS A 94 23.12 30.29 -22.60
N ASN A 95 23.55 31.49 -22.17
CA ASN A 95 22.62 32.59 -21.88
C ASN A 95 22.25 33.30 -23.19
N SER A 96 20.96 33.59 -23.41
CA SER A 96 20.56 34.55 -24.44
C SER A 96 19.55 35.57 -23.89
N SER A 97 20.00 36.82 -23.83
CA SER A 97 19.17 38.00 -23.62
C SER A 97 18.74 38.57 -24.97
N ARG A 98 17.52 39.11 -25.07
CA ARG A 98 17.13 40.03 -26.14
C ARG A 98 16.40 41.25 -25.56
N GLN A 99 17.01 42.42 -25.71
CA GLN A 99 16.37 43.73 -25.68
C GLN A 99 16.38 44.34 -27.09
N LYS A 100 15.31 45.05 -27.43
CA LYS A 100 15.21 46.24 -28.30
C LYS A 100 13.96 47.01 -27.81
N GLU A 101 14.04 48.26 -27.35
CA GLU A 101 13.98 49.51 -28.15
C GLU A 101 12.71 49.58 -29.03
N GLY A 102 11.76 50.54 -28.90
CA GLY A 102 11.54 51.67 -27.97
C GLY A 102 10.01 52.03 -27.93
N THR A 103 9.49 53.26 -27.84
CA THR A 103 10.03 54.63 -27.63
C THR A 103 8.86 55.65 -27.47
N VAL A 104 9.01 56.73 -26.66
CA VAL A 104 8.20 58.02 -26.68
C VAL A 104 6.71 57.92 -26.21
N CYS A 105 6.07 58.85 -25.45
CA CYS A 105 6.30 60.27 -25.11
C CYS A 105 5.79 60.70 -23.71
N GLN A 106 6.51 61.63 -23.06
CA GLN A 106 6.08 62.83 -22.30
C GLN A 106 5.01 62.84 -21.17
N ARG A 107 5.46 63.42 -20.03
CA ARG A 107 4.82 64.47 -19.17
C ARG A 107 3.62 64.05 -18.30
N ASP A 108 3.42 64.54 -17.06
CA ASP A 108 4.22 65.36 -16.12
C ASP A 108 3.68 65.04 -14.68
N GLU A 109 4.05 65.61 -13.53
CA GLU A 109 4.80 66.84 -13.18
C GLU A 109 5.63 66.65 -11.88
N MET A 110 5.82 67.69 -11.05
CA MET A 110 6.49 67.69 -9.74
C MET A 110 5.55 68.16 -8.62
N MET A 111 5.75 67.68 -7.39
CA MET A 111 5.74 68.55 -6.20
C MET A 111 6.51 67.87 -5.05
N LYS A 112 7.65 68.45 -4.67
CA LYS A 112 8.32 68.20 -3.39
C LYS A 112 7.96 69.35 -2.44
N LEU A 113 7.76 69.06 -1.17
CA LEU A 113 8.04 70.01 -0.08
C LEU A 113 8.42 69.25 1.19
N ALA A 114 9.31 69.82 1.99
CA ALA A 114 10.04 69.15 3.06
C ALA A 114 10.11 70.00 4.34
N GLY A 115 10.38 69.35 5.47
CA GLY A 115 10.57 69.97 6.79
C GLY A 115 9.24 70.21 7.52
N TYR A 116 9.11 69.94 8.82
CA TYR A 116 10.08 70.18 9.89
C TYR A 116 10.07 69.10 10.98
N SER A 117 11.16 69.03 11.75
CA SER A 117 11.29 68.16 12.93
C SER A 117 10.98 68.93 14.21
N LEU A 118 10.24 68.30 15.14
CA LEU A 118 10.17 68.69 16.55
C LEU A 118 9.91 67.44 17.39
N ALA A 119 10.83 67.13 18.30
CA ALA A 119 10.75 65.97 19.17
C ALA A 119 10.13 66.33 20.52
N ILE A 120 9.13 65.57 20.97
CA ILE A 120 8.73 65.49 22.38
C ILE A 120 8.55 64.02 22.74
N SER A 121 9.23 63.59 23.80
CA SER A 121 9.17 62.24 24.35
C SER A 121 8.06 62.12 25.38
N PHE A 122 7.20 61.10 25.26
CA PHE A 122 6.43 60.55 26.38
C PHE A 122 6.41 59.02 26.28
N ALA A 123 6.82 58.37 27.37
CA ALA A 123 6.95 56.92 27.42
C ALA A 123 5.58 56.22 27.53
N PRO A 124 5.36 55.06 26.87
CA PRO A 124 4.16 54.26 27.06
C PRO A 124 4.22 53.50 28.40
N ILE A 125 3.10 53.48 29.11
CA ILE A 125 2.91 52.69 30.33
C ILE A 125 2.96 51.19 29.97
N SER A 126 3.82 50.44 30.67
CA SER A 126 3.98 49.00 30.47
C SER A 126 2.85 48.20 31.13
N SER A 127 1.91 47.73 30.31
CA SER A 127 1.02 46.61 30.70
C SER A 127 1.61 45.29 30.19
N ASN A 128 2.47 44.66 30.99
CA ASN A 128 2.97 43.31 30.71
C ASN A 128 1.88 42.26 30.94
N VAL A 129 0.89 42.21 30.04
CA VAL A 129 0.01 41.06 29.89
C VAL A 129 0.68 40.09 28.92
N VAL A 130 1.50 39.19 29.46
CA VAL A 130 1.99 38.03 28.70
C VAL A 130 0.78 37.11 28.45
N LYS A 131 0.08 37.35 27.34
CA LYS A 131 -0.92 36.41 26.82
C LYS A 131 -0.19 35.17 26.33
N ASN A 132 -0.02 34.21 27.23
CA ASN A 132 0.53 32.89 26.91
C ASN A 132 -0.54 32.06 26.17
N ASN A 133 -0.95 32.52 24.99
CA ASN A 133 -1.97 31.94 24.12
C ASN A 133 -1.43 30.71 23.36
N ARG A 134 -0.82 29.75 24.07
CA ARG A 134 -0.45 28.47 23.46
C ARG A 134 -1.73 27.69 23.14
N ARG A 135 -1.99 27.44 21.86
CA ARG A 135 -3.15 26.67 21.37
C ARG A 135 -3.04 25.16 21.59
N PHE A 136 -1.88 24.70 22.03
CA PHE A 136 -1.63 23.37 22.55
C PHE A 136 -1.09 23.50 23.98
N PRO A 137 -1.45 22.60 24.90
CA PRO A 137 -0.82 22.56 26.21
C PRO A 137 0.69 22.32 26.06
N VAL A 138 1.50 22.95 26.91
CA VAL A 138 2.92 22.60 27.01
C VAL A 138 2.98 21.14 27.44
N VAL A 139 3.48 20.26 26.57
CA VAL A 139 3.84 18.89 26.94
C VAL A 139 5.08 18.99 27.81
N ILE A 140 4.90 19.25 29.10
CA ILE A 140 5.97 19.15 30.08
C ILE A 140 6.36 17.66 30.13
N PRO A 141 7.57 17.27 29.72
CA PRO A 141 8.00 15.90 29.86
C PRO A 141 8.11 15.61 31.36
N HIS A 142 7.12 14.92 31.92
CA HIS A 142 7.23 14.36 33.26
C HIS A 142 8.45 13.44 33.25
N GLY A 143 9.40 13.74 34.14
CA GLY A 143 10.74 13.18 34.16
C GLY A 143 10.84 11.72 34.57
N ASN A 144 10.09 10.83 33.91
CA ASN A 144 10.61 9.50 33.68
C ASN A 144 11.81 9.66 32.74
N LYS A 145 12.95 9.06 33.11
CA LYS A 145 14.08 8.89 32.19
C LYS A 145 13.61 8.00 31.05
N CYS A 146 13.06 8.60 30.01
CA CYS A 146 12.94 7.93 28.73
C CYS A 146 14.38 7.71 28.26
N SER A 147 14.91 6.51 28.49
CA SER A 147 16.09 6.09 27.77
C SER A 147 15.79 6.29 26.29
N SER A 148 16.75 6.85 25.57
CA SER A 148 16.74 6.84 24.11
C SER A 148 16.96 5.39 23.67
N ASN A 149 15.94 4.55 23.86
CA ASN A 149 15.89 3.23 23.28
C ASN A 149 15.90 3.46 21.78
N LEU A 150 17.07 3.22 21.18
CA LEU A 150 17.18 3.00 19.75
C LEU A 150 16.06 2.03 19.38
N PHE A 151 15.05 2.51 18.65
CA PHE A 151 14.14 1.66 17.90
C PHE A 151 14.90 1.06 16.73
N SER A 152 15.89 0.23 17.06
CA SER A 152 16.50 -0.72 16.15
C SER A 152 15.53 -1.89 16.01
N THR A 153 15.39 -2.39 14.80
CA THR A 153 14.67 -3.63 14.49
C THR A 153 15.19 -4.84 15.28
N ARG A 154 16.38 -4.75 15.89
CA ARG A 154 16.95 -5.76 16.80
C ARG A 154 16.17 -5.91 18.11
N ALA A 155 15.69 -4.81 18.71
CA ALA A 155 14.87 -4.87 19.93
C ALA A 155 13.45 -5.42 19.63
N TYR A 156 12.93 -5.14 18.43
CA TYR A 156 11.66 -5.70 17.95
C TYR A 156 11.77 -7.22 17.66
N LYS A 157 12.93 -7.67 17.12
CA LYS A 157 13.23 -9.11 16.95
C LYS A 157 13.20 -9.87 18.28
N GLU A 158 13.59 -9.27 19.40
CA GLU A 158 13.57 -9.95 20.70
C GLU A 158 12.17 -9.92 21.33
N GLN A 159 11.46 -8.79 21.35
CA GLN A 159 10.14 -8.70 21.99
C GLN A 159 9.01 -9.51 21.32
N PHE A 160 9.11 -9.83 20.02
CA PHE A 160 8.06 -10.56 19.30
C PHE A 160 8.32 -12.07 19.13
N TYR A 161 9.51 -12.58 19.46
CA TYR A 161 9.87 -14.00 19.28
C TYR A 161 9.69 -14.88 20.53
N GLU A 162 9.36 -14.33 21.70
CA GLU A 162 9.27 -15.11 22.96
C GLU A 162 8.03 -16.02 23.09
N LYS A 163 7.13 -16.10 22.09
CA LYS A 163 6.03 -17.09 22.09
C LYS A 163 5.87 -17.79 20.74
N PRO A 164 6.27 -19.08 20.63
CA PRO A 164 5.88 -19.95 19.53
C PRO A 164 4.39 -20.26 19.64
N GLY A 165 3.58 -19.47 18.95
CA GLY A 165 2.12 -19.59 18.96
C GLY A 165 1.54 -18.43 18.16
N VAL A 166 1.22 -18.68 16.89
CA VAL A 166 0.72 -17.67 15.96
C VAL A 166 -0.64 -17.17 16.43
N LEU A 167 -0.65 -16.10 17.23
CA LEU A 167 -1.86 -15.34 17.49
C LEU A 167 -2.19 -14.58 16.21
N ALA A 168 -3.00 -15.19 15.34
CA ALA A 168 -3.48 -14.56 14.13
C ALA A 168 -4.09 -13.19 14.50
N ARG A 169 -3.53 -12.12 13.97
CA ARG A 169 -4.01 -10.76 14.24
C ARG A 169 -5.34 -10.60 13.52
N TYR A 170 -6.44 -10.78 14.24
CA TYR A 170 -7.80 -10.62 13.70
C TYR A 170 -8.11 -9.14 13.45
N HIS A 171 -7.65 -8.65 12.31
CA HIS A 171 -8.08 -7.37 11.76
C HIS A 171 -9.52 -7.50 11.22
N LEU A 172 -10.26 -6.39 11.22
CA LEU A 172 -11.54 -6.35 10.50
C LEU A 172 -11.29 -6.54 8.98
N PRO A 173 -12.24 -7.13 8.23
CA PRO A 173 -12.06 -7.38 6.80
C PRO A 173 -11.70 -6.11 6.00
N PRO A 174 -11.05 -6.21 4.83
CA PRO A 174 -10.58 -5.05 4.04
C PRO A 174 -11.70 -4.31 3.29
N TRP A 175 -12.82 -4.03 3.97
CA TRP A 175 -13.99 -3.33 3.43
C TRP A 175 -13.66 -1.92 2.94
N PHE A 176 -12.73 -1.24 3.61
CA PHE A 176 -12.13 0.01 3.15
C PHE A 176 -10.60 -0.05 3.23
N SER A 177 -9.94 0.29 2.12
CA SER A 177 -8.49 0.48 2.06
C SER A 177 -8.09 1.80 1.39
N ILE A 178 -6.95 2.35 1.79
CA ILE A 178 -6.34 3.50 1.11
C ILE A 178 -5.42 3.00 0.00
N ALA A 179 -5.56 3.56 -1.21
CA ALA A 179 -4.77 3.12 -2.35
C ALA A 179 -3.26 3.43 -2.19
N PRO A 180 -2.36 2.55 -2.65
CA PRO A 180 -0.94 2.86 -2.76
C PRO A 180 -0.72 4.01 -3.75
N MET A 181 -0.09 5.10 -3.30
CA MET A 181 0.12 6.31 -4.08
C MET A 181 1.52 6.86 -3.83
N MET A 182 2.39 6.80 -4.85
CA MET A 182 3.74 7.36 -4.81
C MET A 182 3.75 8.83 -4.36
N ASP A 183 4.73 9.18 -3.54
CA ASP A 183 4.91 10.45 -2.85
C ASP A 183 3.76 10.84 -1.91
N TRP A 184 2.72 10.01 -1.72
CA TRP A 184 1.49 10.37 -1.01
C TRP A 184 1.19 9.45 0.18
N THR A 185 1.23 8.12 0.00
CA THR A 185 1.02 7.14 1.09
C THR A 185 2.31 6.76 1.80
N ASP A 186 3.16 7.75 2.06
CA ASP A 186 4.40 7.60 2.82
C ASP A 186 4.11 7.20 4.29
N HIS A 187 5.17 6.92 5.05
CA HIS A 187 5.05 6.54 6.46
C HIS A 187 4.32 7.61 7.31
N HIS A 188 4.49 8.89 6.98
CA HIS A 188 3.89 10.01 7.71
C HIS A 188 2.39 10.13 7.44
N TYR A 189 1.96 10.04 6.19
CA TYR A 189 0.54 10.01 5.81
C TYR A 189 -0.16 8.79 6.40
N ARG A 190 0.46 7.61 6.40
CA ARG A 190 -0.14 6.41 7.01
C ARG A 190 -0.34 6.58 8.52
N THR A 191 0.56 7.28 9.22
CA THR A 191 0.36 7.65 10.63
C THR A 191 -0.82 8.62 10.80
N LEU A 192 -0.92 9.65 9.96
CA LEU A 192 -2.08 10.57 9.98
C LEU A 192 -3.39 9.81 9.76
N ALA A 193 -3.45 8.96 8.75
CA ALA A 193 -4.62 8.15 8.42
C ALA A 193 -5.05 7.25 9.58
N ARG A 194 -4.08 6.61 10.27
CA ARG A 194 -4.33 5.77 11.46
C ARG A 194 -4.76 6.57 12.69
N TYR A 195 -4.41 7.86 12.79
CA TYR A 195 -4.93 8.74 13.84
C TYR A 195 -6.37 9.15 13.58
N ILE A 196 -6.81 9.22 12.32
CA ILE A 196 -8.20 9.53 11.93
C ILE A 196 -9.10 8.29 11.94
N SER A 197 -8.65 7.13 11.43
CA SER A 197 -9.42 5.88 11.45
C SER A 197 -8.59 4.67 11.92
N LYS A 198 -9.19 3.82 12.75
CA LYS A 198 -8.60 2.61 13.34
C LYS A 198 -8.75 1.37 12.47
N HIS A 199 -9.71 1.35 11.55
CA HIS A 199 -10.03 0.15 10.78
C HIS A 199 -9.71 0.26 9.28
N ALA A 200 -9.36 1.44 8.76
CA ALA A 200 -8.84 1.55 7.40
C ALA A 200 -7.57 0.70 7.20
N TRP A 201 -7.57 -0.13 6.15
CA TRP A 201 -6.39 -0.83 5.67
C TRP A 201 -5.47 0.13 4.92
N LEU A 202 -4.19 0.16 5.28
CA LEU A 202 -3.22 1.09 4.74
C LEU A 202 -2.32 0.36 3.73
N TYR A 203 -2.09 0.95 2.56
CA TYR A 203 -1.06 0.46 1.62
C TYR A 203 0.16 1.37 1.70
N THR A 204 1.36 0.79 1.56
CA THR A 204 2.59 1.56 1.35
C THR A 204 2.56 2.32 0.02
N GLU A 205 3.56 3.16 -0.22
CA GLU A 205 3.97 3.44 -1.60
C GLU A 205 4.44 2.16 -2.30
N MET A 206 4.47 2.16 -3.63
CA MET A 206 5.01 1.03 -4.40
C MET A 206 6.54 1.03 -4.29
N LEU A 207 7.11 0.01 -3.64
CA LEU A 207 8.56 -0.17 -3.57
C LEU A 207 9.04 -1.14 -4.67
N ALA A 208 10.08 -0.76 -5.41
CA ALA A 208 10.69 -1.65 -6.38
C ALA A 208 11.46 -2.77 -5.66
N ALA A 209 11.26 -4.02 -6.08
CA ALA A 209 11.90 -5.19 -5.48
C ALA A 209 13.43 -5.09 -5.57
N GLU A 210 13.94 -4.62 -6.71
CA GLU A 210 15.35 -4.29 -6.93
C GLU A 210 15.88 -3.32 -5.86
N THR A 211 15.09 -2.30 -5.48
CA THR A 211 15.50 -1.32 -4.47
C THR A 211 15.60 -1.94 -3.09
N ILE A 212 14.67 -2.82 -2.73
CA ILE A 212 14.71 -3.57 -1.46
C ILE A 212 15.97 -4.45 -1.42
N VAL A 213 16.23 -5.24 -2.47
CA VAL A 213 17.40 -6.11 -2.58
C VAL A 213 18.73 -5.33 -2.52
N HIS A 214 18.85 -4.23 -3.27
CA HIS A 214 20.05 -3.39 -3.27
C HIS A 214 20.26 -2.59 -1.98
N GLN A 215 19.21 -2.33 -1.21
CA GLN A 215 19.26 -1.58 0.05
C GLN A 215 19.13 -2.49 1.29
N LYS A 216 19.46 -3.79 1.17
CA LYS A 216 19.38 -4.79 2.25
C LYS A 216 20.04 -4.36 3.57
N ASP A 217 21.09 -3.53 3.51
CA ASP A 217 21.83 -3.03 4.67
C ASP A 217 21.24 -1.72 5.25
N ASN A 218 20.14 -1.21 4.68
CA ASN A 218 19.46 0.05 5.05
C ASN A 218 17.93 -0.02 4.89
N LEU A 219 17.35 -1.21 5.09
CA LEU A 219 15.92 -1.47 4.86
C LEU A 219 14.99 -0.65 5.77
N ASP A 220 15.42 -0.28 6.98
CA ASP A 220 14.65 0.52 7.94
C ASP A 220 14.24 1.91 7.39
N ARG A 221 14.89 2.39 6.32
CA ARG A 221 14.52 3.63 5.63
C ARG A 221 13.31 3.46 4.69
N PHE A 222 13.07 2.24 4.21
CA PHE A 222 12.06 1.93 3.19
C PHE A 222 10.89 1.12 3.77
N LEU A 223 11.20 0.16 4.64
CA LEU A 223 10.24 -0.85 5.13
C LEU A 223 9.77 -0.65 6.56
N ALA A 224 10.42 0.18 7.39
CA ALA A 224 9.98 0.39 8.76
C ALA A 224 8.70 1.24 8.86
N PHE A 225 7.83 0.88 9.80
CA PHE A 225 6.63 1.63 10.17
C PHE A 225 6.35 1.51 11.68
N SER A 226 5.43 2.31 12.23
CA SER A 226 4.97 2.17 13.63
C SER A 226 3.97 1.02 13.72
N PRO A 227 4.05 0.11 14.72
CA PRO A 227 3.06 -0.95 14.92
C PRO A 227 1.60 -0.47 14.93
N ASP A 228 1.32 0.79 15.28
CA ASP A 228 -0.03 1.36 15.18
C ASP A 228 -0.62 1.28 13.77
N GLN A 229 0.21 1.26 12.71
CA GLN A 229 -0.25 1.30 11.32
C GLN A 229 -0.99 0.02 10.87
N HIS A 230 -0.91 -1.10 11.61
CA HIS A 230 -1.70 -2.30 11.30
C HIS A 230 -3.22 -2.02 11.27
N PRO A 231 -4.00 -2.62 10.35
CA PRO A 231 -3.57 -3.43 9.21
C PRO A 231 -2.86 -2.61 8.11
N ILE A 232 -1.72 -3.11 7.64
CA ILE A 232 -0.88 -2.49 6.60
C ILE A 232 -0.36 -3.51 5.58
N VAL A 233 -0.47 -3.15 4.30
CA VAL A 233 -0.07 -3.93 3.13
C VAL A 233 1.18 -3.33 2.49
N LEU A 234 2.20 -4.15 2.25
CA LEU A 234 3.36 -3.76 1.45
C LEU A 234 3.03 -3.94 -0.03
N GLN A 235 3.03 -2.86 -0.82
CA GLN A 235 3.02 -2.98 -2.27
C GLN A 235 4.45 -3.03 -2.83
N ILE A 236 4.79 -4.16 -3.46
CA ILE A 236 6.01 -4.31 -4.26
C ILE A 236 5.73 -4.19 -5.76
N GLY A 237 6.76 -3.85 -6.53
CA GLY A 237 6.75 -3.88 -7.98
C GLY A 237 8.09 -4.36 -8.53
N GLY A 238 8.06 -5.14 -9.60
CA GLY A 238 9.23 -5.71 -10.26
C GLY A 238 8.81 -6.67 -11.34
N SER A 239 9.77 -7.11 -12.16
CA SER A 239 9.57 -8.09 -13.24
C SER A 239 10.55 -9.27 -13.14
N ASN A 240 11.61 -9.15 -12.35
CA ASN A 240 12.53 -10.24 -12.04
C ASN A 240 12.01 -11.07 -10.85
N ILE A 241 11.87 -12.38 -11.06
CA ILE A 241 11.24 -13.30 -10.10
C ILE A 241 12.12 -13.48 -8.86
N GLU A 242 13.45 -13.61 -9.02
CA GLU A 242 14.37 -13.78 -7.89
C GLU A 242 14.36 -12.56 -6.95
N ASN A 243 14.37 -11.35 -7.52
CA ASN A 243 14.28 -10.10 -6.74
C ASN A 243 12.94 -9.98 -6.01
N LEU A 244 11.82 -10.39 -6.62
CA LEU A 244 10.50 -10.36 -5.97
C LEU A 244 10.43 -11.32 -4.78
N ALA A 245 10.97 -12.53 -4.92
CA ALA A 245 11.11 -13.50 -3.83
C ALA A 245 12.01 -12.94 -2.71
N GLN A 246 13.22 -12.48 -3.05
CA GLN A 246 14.19 -11.97 -2.08
C GLN A 246 13.70 -10.69 -1.36
N ALA A 247 13.05 -9.77 -2.08
CA ALA A 247 12.46 -8.58 -1.48
C ALA A 247 11.34 -8.92 -0.49
N THR A 248 10.54 -9.94 -0.81
CA THR A 248 9.49 -10.47 0.07
C THR A 248 10.09 -11.13 1.31
N GLU A 249 11.14 -11.94 1.15
CA GLU A 249 11.83 -12.58 2.28
C GLU A 249 12.43 -11.55 3.25
N LEU A 250 13.11 -10.52 2.72
CA LEU A 250 13.64 -9.40 3.51
C LEU A 250 12.52 -8.64 4.25
N ALA A 251 11.36 -8.46 3.61
CA ALA A 251 10.21 -7.74 4.17
C ALA A 251 9.50 -8.49 5.30
N ASN A 252 9.59 -9.82 5.40
CA ASN A 252 8.95 -10.61 6.47
C ASN A 252 9.31 -10.11 7.88
N SER A 253 10.55 -9.63 8.06
CA SER A 253 11.03 -9.11 9.35
C SER A 253 10.35 -7.82 9.83
N TYR A 254 9.62 -7.14 8.93
CA TYR A 254 8.82 -5.94 9.22
C TYR A 254 7.33 -6.28 9.50
N CYS A 255 6.93 -7.54 9.39
CA CYS A 255 5.60 -8.04 9.78
C CYS A 255 4.40 -7.35 9.11
N TYR A 256 4.49 -7.00 7.83
CA TYR A 256 3.33 -6.57 7.04
C TYR A 256 2.20 -7.60 7.07
N ASP A 257 0.94 -7.17 7.00
CA ASP A 257 -0.22 -8.06 7.11
C ASP A 257 -0.63 -8.71 5.76
N GLU A 258 -0.13 -8.19 4.64
CA GLU A 258 -0.35 -8.68 3.27
C GLU A 258 0.80 -8.19 2.36
N ILE A 259 1.13 -8.95 1.32
CA ILE A 259 2.04 -8.54 0.23
C ILE A 259 1.24 -8.35 -1.07
N ASN A 260 1.32 -7.17 -1.68
CA ASN A 260 0.60 -6.83 -2.91
C ASN A 260 1.58 -6.58 -4.08
N LEU A 261 1.33 -7.20 -5.23
CA LEU A 261 2.08 -6.92 -6.47
C LEU A 261 1.40 -5.83 -7.30
N ASN A 262 2.19 -4.83 -7.73
CA ASN A 262 1.72 -3.79 -8.64
C ASN A 262 1.76 -4.25 -10.12
N CYS A 263 0.58 -4.46 -10.69
CA CYS A 263 0.34 -4.71 -12.10
C CYS A 263 -0.50 -3.58 -12.76
N GLY A 264 -0.38 -2.33 -12.28
CA GLY A 264 -1.31 -1.26 -12.64
C GLY A 264 -0.73 0.16 -12.76
N CYS A 265 0.55 0.36 -12.47
CA CYS A 265 1.25 1.64 -12.64
C CYS A 265 1.62 1.90 -14.12
N PRO A 266 1.13 2.99 -14.74
CA PRO A 266 1.44 3.35 -16.13
C PRO A 266 2.64 4.31 -16.24
N SER A 267 3.53 4.36 -15.24
CA SER A 267 4.66 5.29 -15.26
C SER A 267 5.74 4.81 -16.26
N PRO A 268 6.26 5.65 -17.17
CA PRO A 268 7.30 5.24 -18.13
C PRO A 268 8.59 4.73 -17.45
N LYS A 269 8.88 5.19 -16.22
CA LYS A 269 10.01 4.68 -15.40
C LYS A 269 9.85 3.19 -15.03
N VAL A 270 8.60 2.72 -14.99
CA VAL A 270 8.18 1.42 -14.45
C VAL A 270 7.77 0.50 -15.60
N ALA A 271 6.78 0.91 -16.40
CA ALA A 271 6.27 0.14 -17.53
C ALA A 271 7.20 0.15 -18.75
N GLY A 272 7.99 1.22 -18.94
CA GLY A 272 9.05 1.30 -19.95
C GLY A 272 10.34 0.67 -19.42
N HIS A 273 11.16 1.46 -18.72
CA HIS A 273 12.52 1.03 -18.35
C HIS A 273 12.61 -0.13 -17.34
N GLY A 274 11.61 -0.31 -16.46
CA GLY A 274 11.57 -1.42 -15.51
C GLY A 274 10.87 -2.67 -16.03
N CYS A 275 10.17 -2.58 -17.16
CA CYS A 275 9.30 -3.64 -17.70
C CYS A 275 8.29 -4.21 -16.68
N PHE A 276 7.83 -3.41 -15.69
CA PHE A 276 6.86 -3.83 -14.67
C PHE A 276 5.70 -2.84 -14.47
N GLY A 277 4.80 -3.11 -13.53
CA GLY A 277 3.58 -2.31 -13.38
C GLY A 277 2.56 -2.73 -14.42
N VAL A 278 1.93 -1.78 -15.11
CA VAL A 278 0.80 -2.12 -15.98
C VAL A 278 1.18 -2.98 -17.20
N SER A 279 2.43 -2.92 -17.67
CA SER A 279 2.92 -3.78 -18.76
C SER A 279 2.88 -5.27 -18.40
N LEU A 280 2.88 -5.63 -17.11
CA LEU A 280 2.73 -7.02 -16.66
C LEU A 280 1.37 -7.63 -17.04
N MET A 281 0.34 -6.83 -17.29
CA MET A 281 -0.95 -7.34 -17.78
C MET A 281 -0.85 -7.99 -19.16
N LEU A 282 0.16 -7.64 -19.96
CA LEU A 282 0.44 -8.27 -21.26
C LEU A 282 1.15 -9.63 -21.13
N ASN A 283 1.57 -10.02 -19.92
CA ASN A 283 2.19 -11.32 -19.65
C ASN A 283 1.66 -11.93 -18.32
N PRO A 284 0.41 -12.42 -18.30
CA PRO A 284 -0.20 -13.01 -17.10
C PRO A 284 0.56 -14.25 -16.57
N LYS A 285 1.29 -14.98 -17.41
CA LYS A 285 2.11 -16.13 -16.98
C LYS A 285 3.27 -15.68 -16.09
N LEU A 286 4.00 -14.64 -16.50
CA LEU A 286 5.04 -14.02 -15.67
C LEU A 286 4.46 -13.50 -14.34
N VAL A 287 3.24 -12.96 -14.35
CA VAL A 287 2.55 -12.55 -13.11
C VAL A 287 2.24 -13.76 -12.22
N ALA A 288 1.79 -14.88 -12.77
CA ALA A 288 1.53 -16.10 -12.00
C ALA A 288 2.82 -16.70 -11.40
N GLU A 289 3.91 -16.71 -12.17
CA GLU A 289 5.25 -17.15 -11.71
C GLU A 289 5.76 -16.24 -10.57
N ALA A 290 5.69 -14.92 -10.78
CA ALA A 290 6.03 -13.91 -9.77
C ALA A 290 5.20 -14.08 -8.48
N MET A 291 3.88 -14.22 -8.59
CA MET A 291 3.01 -14.40 -7.42
C MET A 291 3.26 -15.73 -6.70
N SER A 292 3.60 -16.80 -7.43
CA SER A 292 3.99 -18.08 -6.82
C SER A 292 5.31 -17.98 -6.05
N ALA A 293 6.28 -17.22 -6.57
CA ALA A 293 7.53 -16.96 -5.88
C ALA A 293 7.33 -16.08 -4.62
N ILE A 294 6.53 -15.02 -4.71
CA ILE A 294 6.12 -14.19 -3.57
C ILE A 294 5.42 -15.04 -2.51
N ALA A 295 4.50 -15.92 -2.91
CA ALA A 295 3.79 -16.85 -2.02
C ALA A 295 4.74 -17.79 -1.28
N ALA A 296 5.74 -18.34 -1.98
CA ALA A 296 6.74 -19.22 -1.37
C ALA A 296 7.68 -18.48 -0.39
N SER A 297 7.82 -17.16 -0.54
CA SER A 297 8.68 -16.31 0.30
C SER A 297 7.96 -15.66 1.50
N THR A 298 6.66 -15.89 1.74
CA THR A 298 5.95 -15.33 2.90
C THR A 298 4.84 -16.23 3.44
N ASN A 299 4.39 -15.96 4.67
CA ASN A 299 3.26 -16.64 5.32
C ASN A 299 2.00 -15.78 5.40
N VAL A 300 2.03 -14.54 4.89
CA VAL A 300 0.88 -13.63 4.89
C VAL A 300 0.13 -13.68 3.54
N PRO A 301 -1.15 -13.26 3.49
CA PRO A 301 -1.90 -13.20 2.24
C PRO A 301 -1.18 -12.41 1.14
N ILE A 302 -1.44 -12.82 -0.10
CA ILE A 302 -0.91 -12.17 -1.31
C ILE A 302 -2.05 -11.67 -2.19
N SER A 303 -1.85 -10.55 -2.87
CA SER A 303 -2.84 -9.96 -3.77
C SER A 303 -2.20 -9.26 -4.98
N VAL A 304 -2.96 -9.06 -6.05
CA VAL A 304 -2.51 -8.32 -7.25
C VAL A 304 -3.34 -7.04 -7.41
N LYS A 305 -2.68 -5.89 -7.61
CA LYS A 305 -3.35 -4.64 -7.97
C LYS A 305 -3.13 -4.30 -9.44
N CYS A 306 -4.16 -4.43 -10.27
CA CYS A 306 -4.11 -4.20 -11.71
C CYS A 306 -5.11 -3.12 -12.18
N ARG A 307 -5.29 -3.05 -13.51
CA ARG A 307 -6.31 -2.25 -14.21
C ARG A 307 -7.23 -3.20 -14.99
N ILE A 308 -8.17 -2.63 -15.75
CA ILE A 308 -9.06 -3.38 -16.66
C ILE A 308 -8.49 -3.58 -18.08
N GLY A 309 -7.26 -3.13 -18.37
CA GLY A 309 -6.65 -3.24 -19.70
C GLY A 309 -5.50 -2.26 -19.94
N VAL A 310 -4.78 -2.43 -21.05
CA VAL A 310 -3.56 -1.69 -21.43
C VAL A 310 -3.56 -1.39 -22.93
N ASP A 311 -3.44 -0.11 -23.30
CA ASP A 311 -3.51 0.34 -24.70
C ASP A 311 -4.71 -0.32 -25.40
N ASP A 312 -4.56 -1.04 -26.51
CA ASP A 312 -5.70 -1.66 -27.21
C ASP A 312 -6.10 -3.06 -26.69
N HIS A 313 -5.43 -3.55 -25.64
CA HIS A 313 -5.78 -4.76 -24.89
C HIS A 313 -6.69 -4.41 -23.69
N ASP A 314 -7.95 -4.04 -23.97
CA ASP A 314 -8.95 -3.67 -22.94
C ASP A 314 -10.36 -4.24 -23.18
N SER A 315 -10.45 -5.37 -23.89
CA SER A 315 -11.69 -6.17 -23.90
C SER A 315 -11.96 -6.80 -22.53
N TYR A 316 -13.22 -7.17 -22.29
CA TYR A 316 -13.58 -7.88 -21.06
C TYR A 316 -12.97 -9.29 -21.00
N ASP A 317 -12.91 -9.98 -22.15
CA ASP A 317 -12.32 -11.32 -22.25
C ASP A 317 -10.81 -11.30 -21.98
N GLU A 318 -10.06 -10.29 -22.43
CA GLU A 318 -8.64 -10.16 -22.10
C GLU A 318 -8.40 -9.92 -20.60
N LEU A 319 -9.29 -9.17 -19.94
CA LEU A 319 -9.25 -9.02 -18.48
C LEU A 319 -9.54 -10.36 -17.77
N CYS A 320 -10.50 -11.13 -18.28
CA CYS A 320 -10.82 -12.45 -17.75
C CYS A 320 -9.70 -13.47 -17.99
N ASP A 321 -9.10 -13.49 -19.19
CA ASP A 321 -7.93 -14.29 -19.55
C ASP A 321 -6.74 -13.99 -18.60
N PHE A 322 -6.54 -12.72 -18.22
CA PHE A 322 -5.54 -12.31 -17.22
C PHE A 322 -5.87 -12.85 -15.82
N ILE A 323 -7.09 -12.63 -15.33
CA ILE A 323 -7.53 -13.08 -14.00
C ILE A 323 -7.49 -14.61 -13.88
N TYR A 324 -7.98 -15.32 -14.91
CA TYR A 324 -7.96 -16.78 -14.99
C TYR A 324 -6.53 -17.34 -14.93
N GLN A 325 -5.63 -16.87 -15.79
CA GLN A 325 -4.25 -17.35 -15.82
C GLN A 325 -3.52 -17.09 -14.49
N VAL A 326 -3.65 -15.88 -13.92
CA VAL A 326 -2.97 -15.56 -12.64
C VAL A 326 -3.54 -16.38 -11.48
N SER A 327 -4.86 -16.54 -11.40
CA SER A 327 -5.51 -17.24 -10.27
C SER A 327 -5.49 -18.77 -10.36
N SER A 328 -5.29 -19.34 -11.56
CA SER A 328 -5.19 -20.78 -11.78
C SER A 328 -3.75 -21.29 -11.75
N LEU A 329 -2.78 -20.46 -12.14
CA LEU A 329 -1.35 -20.81 -12.15
C LEU A 329 -0.57 -20.29 -10.93
N SER A 330 -1.25 -19.67 -9.95
CA SER A 330 -0.64 -19.23 -8.69
C SER A 330 -1.61 -19.32 -7.50
N PRO A 331 -1.13 -19.22 -6.24
CA PRO A 331 -1.99 -19.13 -5.05
C PRO A 331 -2.83 -17.85 -4.93
N THR A 332 -2.76 -16.93 -5.90
CA THR A 332 -3.44 -15.61 -5.83
C THR A 332 -4.96 -15.76 -5.89
N LYS A 333 -5.67 -15.32 -4.84
CA LYS A 333 -7.14 -15.31 -4.77
C LYS A 333 -7.77 -13.94 -4.51
N HIS A 334 -6.99 -12.86 -4.49
CA HIS A 334 -7.48 -11.50 -4.26
C HIS A 334 -6.89 -10.51 -5.27
N PHE A 335 -7.77 -9.80 -5.96
CA PHE A 335 -7.42 -8.81 -6.97
C PHE A 335 -8.02 -7.44 -6.65
N ILE A 336 -7.22 -6.38 -6.79
CA ILE A 336 -7.64 -4.99 -6.63
C ILE A 336 -7.67 -4.34 -8.01
N ILE A 337 -8.88 -4.14 -8.54
CA ILE A 337 -9.11 -3.71 -9.92
C ILE A 337 -9.31 -2.19 -9.95
N HIS A 338 -8.40 -1.46 -10.59
CA HIS A 338 -8.70 -0.08 -10.98
C HIS A 338 -9.52 -0.09 -12.27
N SER A 339 -10.79 0.32 -12.19
CA SER A 339 -11.79 0.30 -13.26
C SER A 339 -11.53 1.27 -14.44
N ARG A 340 -10.27 1.60 -14.74
CA ARG A 340 -9.83 2.37 -15.93
C ARG A 340 -8.66 1.68 -16.60
N LYS A 341 -8.70 1.50 -17.92
CA LYS A 341 -7.54 1.05 -18.73
C LYS A 341 -6.34 1.98 -18.52
N ALA A 342 -5.14 1.50 -18.75
CA ALA A 342 -3.99 2.37 -18.95
C ALA A 342 -3.79 2.69 -20.44
N LEU A 343 -3.27 3.87 -20.71
CA LEU A 343 -2.61 4.19 -21.97
C LEU A 343 -1.13 4.44 -21.65
N LEU A 344 -0.21 3.68 -22.24
CA LEU A 344 1.23 3.84 -22.03
C LEU A 344 1.80 5.02 -22.79
N ASN A 345 1.15 5.38 -23.91
CA ASN A 345 1.58 6.44 -24.80
C ASN A 345 0.59 7.63 -24.80
N GLY A 346 1.09 8.81 -25.16
CA GLY A 346 0.28 10.01 -25.39
C GLY A 346 -0.23 10.78 -24.16
N ILE A 347 -0.26 10.19 -22.97
CA ILE A 347 -0.74 10.86 -21.74
C ILE A 347 0.09 10.55 -20.49
N SER A 348 0.12 11.46 -19.52
CA SER A 348 0.85 11.29 -18.26
C SER A 348 0.20 10.26 -17.31
N PRO A 349 0.92 9.77 -16.27
CA PRO A 349 0.33 8.93 -15.23
C PRO A 349 -0.81 9.58 -14.44
N ALA A 350 -0.88 10.91 -14.40
CA ALA A 350 -1.96 11.65 -13.75
C ALA A 350 -3.23 11.67 -14.62
N GLU A 351 -3.08 11.97 -15.91
CA GLU A 351 -4.15 11.90 -16.92
C GLU A 351 -4.69 10.47 -17.08
N ASN A 352 -3.84 9.46 -16.95
CA ASN A 352 -4.19 8.03 -16.85
C ASN A 352 -5.15 7.68 -15.69
N ARG A 353 -5.49 8.62 -14.80
CA ARG A 353 -6.48 8.48 -13.72
C ARG A 353 -7.73 9.35 -13.93
N SER A 354 -7.80 10.09 -15.04
CA SER A 354 -8.86 11.07 -15.32
C SER A 354 -9.40 11.01 -16.74
N ILE A 355 -8.59 10.66 -17.75
CA ILE A 355 -8.99 10.59 -19.17
C ILE A 355 -9.68 9.28 -19.54
N PRO A 356 -9.07 8.07 -19.42
CA PRO A 356 -9.72 6.84 -19.89
C PRO A 356 -10.95 6.54 -19.02
N PRO A 357 -12.15 6.26 -19.59
CA PRO A 357 -13.40 6.18 -18.83
C PRO A 357 -13.37 5.08 -17.76
N LEU A 358 -14.23 5.25 -16.75
CA LEU A 358 -14.50 4.20 -15.77
C LEU A 358 -15.44 3.17 -16.41
N LYS A 359 -15.05 1.89 -16.39
CA LYS A 359 -15.90 0.74 -16.72
C LYS A 359 -16.11 -0.08 -15.43
N TYR A 360 -17.15 0.23 -14.67
CA TYR A 360 -17.46 -0.51 -13.44
C TYR A 360 -18.13 -1.85 -13.75
N GLU A 361 -18.84 -1.93 -14.86
CA GLU A 361 -19.49 -3.13 -15.38
C GLU A 361 -18.52 -4.29 -15.61
N TYR A 362 -17.28 -4.01 -16.02
CA TYR A 362 -16.21 -5.01 -16.08
C TYR A 362 -15.85 -5.54 -14.68
N PHE A 363 -15.82 -4.70 -13.65
CA PHE A 363 -15.54 -5.14 -12.29
C PHE A 363 -16.64 -6.10 -11.79
N TYR A 364 -17.90 -5.72 -11.91
CA TYR A 364 -19.02 -6.58 -11.47
C TYR A 364 -19.22 -7.80 -12.36
N GLY A 365 -18.76 -7.77 -13.61
CA GLY A 365 -18.60 -8.97 -14.45
C GLY A 365 -17.68 -10.00 -13.79
N LEU A 366 -16.50 -9.57 -13.31
CA LEU A 366 -15.55 -10.48 -12.64
C LEU A 366 -16.15 -11.14 -11.39
N LEU A 367 -17.03 -10.45 -10.65
CA LEU A 367 -17.74 -11.02 -9.49
C LEU A 367 -18.73 -12.14 -9.91
N ARG A 368 -19.32 -12.05 -11.11
CA ARG A 368 -20.18 -13.09 -11.68
C ARG A 368 -19.36 -14.28 -12.19
N ASP A 369 -18.29 -14.01 -12.92
CA ASP A 369 -17.54 -15.03 -13.68
C ASP A 369 -16.46 -15.73 -12.84
N PHE A 370 -16.04 -15.15 -11.71
CA PHE A 370 -15.05 -15.74 -10.81
C PHE A 370 -15.51 -15.71 -9.33
N PRO A 371 -16.59 -16.42 -8.95
CA PRO A 371 -17.20 -16.33 -7.62
C PRO A 371 -16.29 -16.81 -6.47
N ASP A 372 -15.29 -17.64 -6.75
CA ASP A 372 -14.29 -18.12 -5.77
C ASP A 372 -13.16 -17.11 -5.50
N LEU A 373 -13.11 -16.00 -6.23
CA LEU A 373 -12.08 -14.96 -6.10
C LEU A 373 -12.61 -13.72 -5.37
N LYS A 374 -11.72 -13.03 -4.66
CA LYS A 374 -12.01 -11.77 -3.97
C LYS A 374 -11.64 -10.59 -4.86
N PHE A 375 -12.54 -9.62 -4.98
CA PHE A 375 -12.32 -8.42 -5.79
C PHE A 375 -12.56 -7.13 -5.00
N THR A 376 -11.56 -6.25 -4.99
CA THR A 376 -11.65 -4.91 -4.41
C THR A 376 -11.72 -3.87 -5.52
N ILE A 377 -12.77 -3.05 -5.52
CA ILE A 377 -13.01 -2.02 -6.54
C ILE A 377 -12.14 -0.78 -6.28
N ASN A 378 -11.62 -0.15 -7.34
CA ASN A 378 -10.82 1.06 -7.24
C ASN A 378 -11.07 2.02 -8.42
N GLY A 379 -11.00 3.33 -8.13
CA GLY A 379 -11.13 4.40 -9.11
C GLY A 379 -12.51 5.07 -9.08
N GLY A 380 -12.53 6.39 -9.24
CA GLY A 380 -13.74 7.23 -9.27
C GLY A 380 -14.45 7.43 -7.93
N ILE A 381 -14.44 6.44 -7.03
CA ILE A 381 -15.11 6.50 -5.72
C ILE A 381 -14.48 7.58 -4.81
N THR A 382 -15.34 8.43 -4.24
CA THR A 382 -14.93 9.61 -3.44
C THR A 382 -15.63 9.77 -2.09
N SER A 383 -16.77 9.12 -1.89
CA SER A 383 -17.64 9.29 -0.71
C SER A 383 -17.98 7.96 -0.02
N VAL A 384 -18.42 8.07 1.23
CA VAL A 384 -18.82 6.94 2.08
C VAL A 384 -20.12 6.28 1.60
N GLY A 385 -21.02 7.06 0.98
CA GLY A 385 -22.19 6.52 0.28
C GLY A 385 -21.79 5.61 -0.89
N GLU A 386 -20.90 6.06 -1.76
CA GLU A 386 -20.37 5.24 -2.87
C GLU A 386 -19.60 4.01 -2.39
N ILE A 387 -18.86 4.11 -1.28
CA ILE A 387 -18.19 2.96 -0.65
C ILE A 387 -19.21 1.92 -0.17
N SER A 388 -20.30 2.37 0.45
CA SER A 388 -21.36 1.49 0.96
C SER A 388 -22.11 0.81 -0.18
N ALA A 389 -22.54 1.60 -1.17
CA ALA A 389 -23.19 1.10 -2.38
C ALA A 389 -22.34 0.06 -3.14
N ALA A 390 -21.03 0.28 -3.26
CA ALA A 390 -20.12 -0.69 -3.89
C ALA A 390 -20.07 -2.04 -3.13
N ARG A 391 -20.11 -2.00 -1.80
CA ARG A 391 -20.15 -3.21 -0.97
C ARG A 391 -21.50 -3.93 -1.05
N GLU A 392 -22.60 -3.17 -1.01
CA GLU A 392 -23.97 -3.69 -1.17
C GLU A 392 -24.18 -4.33 -2.55
N ALA A 393 -23.56 -3.79 -3.59
CA ALA A 393 -23.51 -4.37 -4.93
C ALA A 393 -22.60 -5.62 -5.04
N GLY A 394 -21.83 -5.96 -4.00
CA GLY A 394 -21.08 -7.22 -3.88
C GLY A 394 -19.56 -7.13 -3.81
N ALA A 395 -18.96 -5.92 -3.84
CA ALA A 395 -17.50 -5.80 -3.77
C ALA A 395 -16.93 -6.32 -2.43
N HIS A 396 -15.87 -7.14 -2.47
CA HIS A 396 -15.20 -7.65 -1.26
C HIS A 396 -14.65 -6.51 -0.39
N GLY A 397 -14.22 -5.43 -1.03
CA GLY A 397 -13.84 -4.19 -0.38
C GLY A 397 -13.71 -3.05 -1.39
N VAL A 398 -13.47 -1.85 -0.88
CA VAL A 398 -13.34 -0.63 -1.68
C VAL A 398 -12.02 0.06 -1.39
N MET A 399 -11.23 0.33 -2.43
CA MET A 399 -9.97 1.03 -2.31
C MET A 399 -10.11 2.48 -2.80
N VAL A 400 -9.85 3.44 -1.91
CA VAL A 400 -9.95 4.87 -2.19
C VAL A 400 -8.57 5.52 -2.21
N GLY A 401 -8.25 6.21 -3.31
CA GLY A 401 -6.98 6.93 -3.49
C GLY A 401 -7.11 8.42 -3.25
N ARG A 402 -7.24 9.19 -4.34
CA ARG A 402 -7.20 10.67 -4.32
C ARG A 402 -8.13 11.32 -3.30
N ALA A 403 -9.34 10.80 -3.09
CA ALA A 403 -10.28 11.40 -2.13
C ALA A 403 -9.76 11.27 -0.68
N ALA A 404 -9.21 10.12 -0.29
CA ALA A 404 -8.62 9.91 1.03
C ALA A 404 -7.43 10.85 1.29
N TYR A 405 -6.60 11.14 0.29
CA TYR A 405 -5.46 12.06 0.45
C TYR A 405 -5.85 13.55 0.33
N ASN A 406 -6.80 13.89 -0.54
CA ASN A 406 -7.20 15.28 -0.78
C ASN A 406 -8.23 15.80 0.23
N ASN A 407 -8.95 14.89 0.90
CA ASN A 407 -9.93 15.20 1.93
C ASN A 407 -9.93 14.13 3.05
N PRO A 408 -8.80 13.95 3.77
CA PRO A 408 -8.64 12.86 4.74
C PRO A 408 -9.63 12.95 5.91
N TRP A 409 -10.01 14.16 6.33
CA TRP A 409 -10.95 14.32 7.45
C TRP A 409 -12.35 13.79 7.11
N HIS A 410 -12.92 14.23 5.99
CA HIS A 410 -14.27 13.81 5.58
C HIS A 410 -14.31 12.42 4.95
N VAL A 411 -13.20 11.89 4.41
CA VAL A 411 -13.20 10.50 3.90
C VAL A 411 -12.93 9.52 5.04
N LEU A 412 -11.82 9.68 5.77
CA LEU A 412 -11.41 8.70 6.78
C LEU A 412 -12.18 8.82 8.10
N GLY A 413 -12.66 10.02 8.45
CA GLY A 413 -13.34 10.27 9.73
C GLY A 413 -14.66 9.52 9.90
N HIS A 414 -15.34 9.16 8.80
CA HIS A 414 -16.55 8.34 8.86
C HIS A 414 -16.29 6.84 8.57
N VAL A 415 -15.06 6.40 8.26
CA VAL A 415 -14.79 4.99 7.88
C VAL A 415 -15.13 4.04 9.02
N ASP A 416 -14.63 4.32 10.22
CA ASP A 416 -14.82 3.44 11.37
C ASP A 416 -16.32 3.28 11.72
N SER A 417 -17.10 4.36 11.63
CA SER A 417 -18.54 4.33 11.95
C SER A 417 -19.40 3.79 10.82
N ALA A 418 -19.31 4.37 9.62
CA ALA A 418 -20.23 4.06 8.53
C ALA A 418 -19.89 2.74 7.81
N ILE A 419 -18.61 2.32 7.77
CA ILE A 419 -18.19 1.10 7.07
C ILE A 419 -18.04 -0.08 8.03
N TYR A 420 -17.53 0.16 9.24
CA TYR A 420 -17.24 -0.88 10.23
C TYR A 420 -18.22 -0.93 11.43
N GLY A 421 -19.13 0.05 11.57
CA GLY A 421 -20.14 0.07 12.63
C GLY A 421 -19.63 0.50 14.02
N THR A 422 -18.40 1.02 14.11
CA THR A 422 -17.81 1.48 15.38
C THR A 422 -18.46 2.79 15.84
N PRO A 423 -18.83 2.96 17.12
CA PRO A 423 -19.39 4.22 17.62
C PRO A 423 -18.50 5.43 17.33
N ASN A 424 -19.10 6.57 16.97
CA ASN A 424 -18.35 7.81 16.73
C ASN A 424 -17.57 8.20 18.01
N SER A 425 -16.26 8.33 17.87
CA SER A 425 -15.33 8.58 18.99
C SER A 425 -15.30 10.04 19.45
N GLY A 426 -16.01 10.95 18.77
CA GLY A 426 -15.95 12.40 19.04
C GLY A 426 -14.60 13.02 18.69
N LEU A 427 -13.78 12.34 17.89
CA LEU A 427 -12.42 12.75 17.53
C LEU A 427 -12.41 14.13 16.86
N THR A 428 -11.57 15.03 17.38
CA THR A 428 -11.37 16.38 16.83
C THR A 428 -10.04 16.53 16.09
N ARG A 429 -9.94 17.53 15.21
CA ARG A 429 -8.68 17.81 14.49
C ARG A 429 -7.56 18.20 15.44
N ARG A 430 -7.86 18.90 16.54
CA ARG A 430 -6.87 19.26 17.57
C ARG A 430 -6.22 18.01 18.18
N GLN A 431 -7.02 17.02 18.58
CA GLN A 431 -6.53 15.76 19.16
C GLN A 431 -5.67 14.93 18.19
N VAL A 432 -5.99 14.98 16.88
CA VAL A 432 -5.14 14.35 15.84
C VAL A 432 -3.82 15.09 15.70
N LEU A 433 -3.85 16.43 15.69
CA LEU A 433 -2.65 17.26 15.58
C LEU A 433 -1.73 17.14 16.81
N GLU A 434 -2.28 17.02 18.02
CA GLU A 434 -1.51 16.76 19.25
C GLU A 434 -0.73 15.44 19.17
N LYS A 435 -1.38 14.36 18.71
CA LYS A 435 -0.72 13.07 18.49
C LYS A 435 0.32 13.16 17.36
N TYR A 436 0.03 13.91 16.31
CA TYR A 436 0.92 14.09 15.17
C TYR A 436 2.13 14.98 15.48
N LEU A 437 2.01 15.93 16.41
CA LEU A 437 3.13 16.70 16.96
C LEU A 437 4.13 15.76 17.66
N ALA A 438 3.65 14.99 18.64
CA ALA A 438 4.48 14.05 19.39
C ALA A 438 5.14 13.00 18.48
N TYR A 439 4.40 12.47 17.49
CA TYR A 439 4.97 11.62 16.44
C TYR A 439 6.06 12.33 15.63
N GLY A 440 5.77 13.53 15.14
CA GLY A 440 6.67 14.30 14.28
C GLY A 440 8.01 14.61 14.96
N ASP A 441 7.98 15.06 16.21
CA ASP A 441 9.19 15.32 17.01
C ASP A 441 9.99 14.03 17.29
N SER A 442 9.33 12.87 17.38
CA SER A 442 10.02 11.57 17.57
C SER A 442 10.73 11.03 16.31
N VAL A 443 10.37 11.52 15.11
CA VAL A 443 10.94 11.04 13.84
C VAL A 443 11.77 12.08 13.08
N LEU A 444 11.67 13.36 13.42
CA LEU A 444 12.42 14.44 12.79
C LEU A 444 13.94 14.17 12.86
N GLY A 445 14.61 14.16 11.70
CA GLY A 445 16.05 13.88 11.63
C GLY A 445 16.48 12.43 11.99
N LYS A 446 15.55 11.48 12.16
CA LYS A 446 15.84 10.08 12.54
C LYS A 446 16.91 9.40 11.67
N TYR A 447 16.97 9.75 10.38
CA TYR A 447 17.95 9.27 9.40
C TYR A 447 18.96 10.38 9.03
N GLY A 448 19.44 11.13 10.04
CA GLY A 448 20.39 12.23 9.90
C GLY A 448 19.71 13.56 9.60
N ARG A 449 19.74 14.01 8.34
CA ARG A 449 19.07 15.25 7.91
C ARG A 449 17.62 15.04 7.44
N ARG A 450 17.08 13.82 7.57
CA ARG A 450 15.73 13.45 7.16
C ARG A 450 15.07 12.51 8.18
N PRO A 451 13.72 12.42 8.21
CA PRO A 451 12.77 13.33 7.56
C PRO A 451 12.92 14.77 8.06
N THR A 452 12.60 15.73 7.19
CA THR A 452 12.54 17.16 7.51
C THR A 452 11.13 17.55 7.96
N VAL A 453 10.95 18.76 8.52
CA VAL A 453 9.62 19.33 8.80
C VAL A 453 8.72 19.24 7.56
N ARG A 454 9.26 19.55 6.37
CA ARG A 454 8.53 19.46 5.09
C ARG A 454 8.02 18.05 4.80
N ASP A 455 8.84 17.04 5.01
CA ASP A 455 8.45 15.63 4.77
C ASP A 455 7.32 15.22 5.74
N ILE A 456 7.43 15.60 7.02
CA ILE A 456 6.46 15.25 8.07
C ILE A 456 5.13 15.98 7.92
N VAL A 457 5.11 17.27 7.57
CA VAL A 457 3.85 18.06 7.53
C VAL A 457 3.14 18.02 6.18
N LYS A 458 3.79 17.53 5.11
CA LYS A 458 3.19 17.39 3.76
C LYS A 458 1.84 16.65 3.77
N PRO A 459 1.63 15.53 4.50
CA PRO A 459 0.33 14.88 4.63
C PRO A 459 -0.78 15.76 5.24
N LEU A 460 -0.42 16.70 6.12
CA LEU A 460 -1.38 17.57 6.79
C LEU A 460 -1.97 18.62 5.84
N LEU A 461 -1.35 18.88 4.68
CA LEU A 461 -1.71 19.95 3.73
C LEU A 461 -3.15 19.88 3.19
N ASN A 462 -3.89 18.81 3.47
CA ASN A 462 -5.30 18.66 3.12
C ASN A 462 -6.23 18.38 4.31
N LEU A 463 -5.75 18.40 5.56
CA LEU A 463 -6.56 18.12 6.77
C LEU A 463 -7.76 19.09 6.94
N PHE A 464 -7.59 20.32 6.46
CA PHE A 464 -8.59 21.40 6.49
C PHE A 464 -9.28 21.61 5.13
N HIS A 465 -9.35 20.59 4.26
CA HIS A 465 -10.03 20.72 2.97
C HIS A 465 -11.44 21.30 3.11
N SER A 466 -11.78 22.30 2.29
CA SER A 466 -13.04 23.08 2.32
C SER A 466 -13.39 23.80 3.63
N GLU A 467 -12.52 23.80 4.65
CA GLU A 467 -12.80 24.47 5.93
C GLU A 467 -12.48 25.98 5.92
N PRO A 468 -13.16 26.78 6.76
CA PRO A 468 -12.77 28.16 7.06
C PRO A 468 -11.29 28.26 7.49
N GLY A 469 -10.57 29.23 6.92
CA GLY A 469 -9.16 29.47 7.23
C GLY A 469 -8.16 28.65 6.41
N ASN A 470 -8.56 27.54 5.76
CA ASN A 470 -7.69 26.64 4.98
C ASN A 470 -6.77 27.39 3.98
N GLY A 471 -7.32 28.31 3.20
CA GLY A 471 -6.53 29.09 2.23
C GLY A 471 -5.47 30.01 2.86
N LEU A 472 -5.73 30.54 4.07
CA LEU A 472 -4.74 31.29 4.83
C LEU A 472 -3.70 30.37 5.48
N TRP A 473 -4.16 29.22 6.00
CA TRP A 473 -3.32 28.20 6.60
C TRP A 473 -2.29 27.65 5.59
N LYS A 474 -2.69 27.33 4.35
CA LYS A 474 -1.75 26.91 3.30
C LYS A 474 -0.67 27.96 3.00
N ARG A 475 -1.05 29.24 2.88
CA ARG A 475 -0.06 30.34 2.69
C ARG A 475 0.90 30.48 3.87
N LYS A 476 0.41 30.30 5.11
CA LYS A 476 1.25 30.28 6.30
C LYS A 476 2.16 29.05 6.34
N ALA A 477 1.67 27.87 5.95
CA ALA A 477 2.48 26.66 5.87
C ALA A 477 3.63 26.81 4.87
N ASP A 478 3.38 27.36 3.67
CA ASP A 478 4.42 27.63 2.67
C ASP A 478 5.47 28.66 3.13
N ALA A 479 5.10 29.60 4.01
CA ALA A 479 6.03 30.54 4.62
C ALA A 479 6.83 29.89 5.75
N ALA A 480 6.15 29.23 6.69
CA ALA A 480 6.74 28.51 7.83
C ALA A 480 7.75 27.44 7.37
N LEU A 481 7.45 26.71 6.30
CA LEU A 481 8.32 25.69 5.68
C LEU A 481 9.64 26.21 5.09
N LYS A 482 9.93 27.51 5.20
CA LYS A 482 11.23 28.11 4.85
C LYS A 482 12.15 28.26 6.08
N ASN A 483 11.56 28.39 7.27
CA ASN A 483 12.27 28.85 8.47
C ASN A 483 12.09 27.92 9.69
N CYS A 484 10.92 27.28 9.85
CA CYS A 484 10.61 26.38 10.96
C CYS A 484 11.51 25.14 10.94
N THR A 485 12.12 24.85 12.09
CA THR A 485 12.99 23.68 12.30
C THR A 485 12.34 22.59 13.13
N THR A 486 11.21 22.86 13.81
CA THR A 486 10.45 21.88 14.62
C THR A 486 9.00 21.80 14.16
N ILE A 487 8.28 20.75 14.61
CA ILE A 487 6.85 20.61 14.34
C ILE A 487 6.03 21.56 15.23
N GLU A 488 6.46 21.76 16.48
CA GLU A 488 5.87 22.75 17.41
C GLU A 488 5.84 24.16 16.79
N SER A 489 6.98 24.68 16.30
CA SER A 489 7.05 26.04 15.73
C SER A 489 6.19 26.17 14.47
N PHE A 490 6.14 25.12 13.64
CA PHE A 490 5.28 25.08 12.46
C PHE A 490 3.79 25.14 12.84
N PHE A 491 3.38 24.45 13.92
CA PHE A 491 2.01 24.50 14.41
C PHE A 491 1.65 25.84 15.06
N GLU A 492 2.54 26.44 15.85
CA GLU A 492 2.35 27.78 16.42
C GLU A 492 2.18 28.85 15.32
N GLU A 493 3.03 28.85 14.29
CA GLU A 493 2.95 29.82 13.18
C GLU A 493 1.72 29.64 12.29
N THR A 494 1.29 28.40 12.04
CA THR A 494 0.27 28.09 11.02
C THR A 494 -1.14 28.00 11.58
N LEU A 495 -1.35 27.31 12.71
CA LEU A 495 -2.69 26.95 13.17
C LEU A 495 -3.49 28.13 13.74
N VAL A 496 -2.86 29.29 13.98
CA VAL A 496 -3.55 30.58 14.18
C VAL A 496 -4.48 30.97 13.03
N ALA A 497 -4.31 30.39 11.83
CA ALA A 497 -5.19 30.61 10.68
C ALA A 497 -6.49 29.81 10.70
N ILE A 498 -6.57 28.75 11.52
CA ILE A 498 -7.76 27.90 11.62
C ILE A 498 -8.58 28.34 12.85
N PRO A 499 -9.89 28.56 12.74
CA PRO A 499 -10.75 28.84 13.89
C PRO A 499 -10.79 27.66 14.86
N ASP A 500 -10.90 27.92 16.17
CA ASP A 500 -11.02 26.84 17.16
C ASP A 500 -12.30 26.01 16.93
N SER A 501 -13.38 26.61 16.40
CA SER A 501 -14.59 25.90 15.96
C SER A 501 -14.36 24.87 14.84
N VAL A 502 -13.26 24.95 14.09
CA VAL A 502 -12.85 23.96 13.07
C VAL A 502 -11.89 22.91 13.66
N LEU A 503 -11.05 23.33 14.62
CA LEU A 503 -10.11 22.44 15.31
C LEU A 503 -10.82 21.49 16.27
N ASP A 504 -11.86 21.98 16.96
CA ASP A 504 -12.59 21.29 18.02
C ASP A 504 -13.94 20.73 17.57
N SER A 505 -14.34 20.94 16.32
CA SER A 505 -15.46 20.19 15.75
C SER A 505 -15.09 18.70 15.69
N PRO A 506 -15.97 17.79 16.14
CA PRO A 506 -15.84 16.39 15.81
C PRO A 506 -16.03 16.20 14.30
N VAL A 507 -15.76 14.98 13.81
CA VAL A 507 -16.23 14.55 12.49
C VAL A 507 -17.76 14.70 12.46
N ALA A 508 -18.28 15.43 11.47
CA ALA A 508 -19.71 15.61 11.25
C ALA A 508 -20.41 14.28 10.90
N GLU A 509 -21.73 14.30 10.73
CA GLU A 509 -22.40 13.20 10.02
C GLU A 509 -21.99 13.18 8.54
N PRO A 510 -21.91 12.01 7.89
CA PRO A 510 -21.63 11.92 6.47
C PRO A 510 -22.74 12.62 5.68
N PRO A 511 -22.41 13.37 4.61
CA PRO A 511 -23.44 13.97 3.76
C PRO A 511 -24.29 12.86 3.12
N PRO A 512 -25.61 13.08 2.93
CA PRO A 512 -26.48 12.10 2.28
C PRO A 512 -25.95 11.75 0.88
N GLY A 513 -25.90 10.46 0.58
CA GLY A 513 -25.27 9.95 -0.65
C GLY A 513 -25.91 10.49 -1.92
N HIS A 514 -25.08 10.88 -2.90
CA HIS A 514 -25.53 11.35 -4.20
C HIS A 514 -25.86 10.20 -5.15
N GLY A 515 -27.02 9.57 -4.93
CA GLY A 515 -27.51 8.45 -5.75
C GLY A 515 -26.70 7.17 -5.55
N ASP A 516 -27.27 6.06 -6.00
CA ASP A 516 -26.55 4.80 -6.05
C ASP A 516 -25.81 4.69 -7.40
N LEU A 517 -24.49 4.92 -7.34
CA LEU A 517 -23.55 4.82 -8.45
C LEU A 517 -23.57 3.45 -9.16
N PHE A 518 -24.10 2.41 -8.49
CA PHE A 518 -24.12 1.03 -8.95
C PHE A 518 -25.54 0.46 -9.14
N ALA A 519 -26.61 1.26 -8.99
CA ALA A 519 -28.00 0.78 -9.04
C ALA A 519 -28.31 -0.07 -10.28
N ASN A 520 -27.90 0.41 -11.46
CA ASN A 520 -28.16 -0.23 -12.75
C ASN A 520 -26.99 -1.13 -13.21
N ILE A 521 -26.02 -1.43 -12.35
CA ILE A 521 -24.76 -2.05 -12.79
C ILE A 521 -24.96 -3.48 -13.32
N ARG A 522 -26.03 -4.16 -12.88
CA ARG A 522 -26.42 -5.50 -13.32
C ARG A 522 -26.90 -5.52 -14.78
N ASP A 523 -27.49 -4.44 -15.24
CA ASP A 523 -28.01 -4.30 -16.62
C ASP A 523 -26.92 -3.89 -17.61
N LEU A 524 -25.78 -3.41 -17.10
CA LEU A 524 -24.62 -2.95 -17.89
C LEU A 524 -23.53 -4.02 -18.05
N LEU A 525 -23.68 -5.19 -17.41
CA LEU A 525 -22.63 -6.21 -17.40
C LEU A 525 -22.27 -6.68 -18.83
N PRO A 526 -20.97 -6.92 -19.11
CA PRO A 526 -20.57 -7.58 -20.34
C PRO A 526 -21.13 -9.01 -20.40
N PRO A 527 -21.16 -9.66 -21.58
CA PRO A 527 -21.52 -11.07 -21.71
C PRO A 527 -20.75 -11.96 -20.70
N PRO A 528 -21.32 -13.10 -20.27
CA PRO A 528 -20.58 -14.11 -19.50
C PRO A 528 -19.29 -14.52 -20.19
N TYR A 529 -18.18 -14.49 -19.47
CA TYR A 529 -16.92 -15.02 -19.96
C TYR A 529 -17.04 -16.54 -20.18
N SER A 530 -16.73 -16.99 -21.40
CA SER A 530 -16.61 -18.41 -21.74
C SER A 530 -15.14 -18.74 -21.97
N THR A 531 -14.65 -19.82 -21.37
CA THR A 531 -13.24 -20.21 -21.60
C THR A 531 -13.02 -20.61 -23.05
N ARG A 532 -11.82 -20.37 -23.59
CA ARG A 532 -11.50 -20.76 -24.98
C ARG A 532 -11.57 -22.27 -25.21
N GLU A 533 -11.46 -23.08 -24.15
CA GLU A 533 -11.61 -24.55 -24.20
C GLU A 533 -13.09 -24.97 -24.39
N GLU A 534 -14.03 -24.26 -23.76
CA GLU A 534 -15.47 -24.45 -24.00
C GLU A 534 -15.88 -23.94 -25.39
N ALA A 535 -15.32 -22.82 -25.85
CA ALA A 535 -15.63 -22.26 -27.18
C ALA A 535 -15.29 -23.22 -28.33
N VAL A 536 -14.18 -23.96 -28.23
CA VAL A 536 -13.82 -25.02 -29.20
C VAL A 536 -14.80 -26.21 -29.13
N THR A 537 -15.31 -26.53 -27.94
CA THR A 537 -16.27 -27.63 -27.72
C THR A 537 -17.69 -27.28 -28.22
N ILE A 538 -18.05 -26.00 -28.27
CA ILE A 538 -19.34 -25.51 -28.81
C ILE A 538 -19.32 -25.36 -30.34
N CYS A 539 -18.13 -25.29 -30.95
CA CYS A 539 -17.94 -25.15 -32.40
C CYS A 539 -17.62 -26.48 -33.13
N ALA A 540 -17.68 -27.63 -32.44
CA ALA A 540 -17.38 -28.96 -32.94
C ALA A 540 -18.61 -29.90 -32.82
#